data_AF-U9UHL8-F1
#
_entry.id   AF-U9UHL8-F1
#
_cell.length_a   1.000
_cell.length_b   1.000
_cell.length_c   1.000
_cell.angle_alpha   90.00
_cell.angle_beta   90.00
_cell.angle_gamma   90.00
#
_symmetry.space_group_name_H-M   'P 1'
#
loop_
_entity.id
_entity.type
_entity.pdbx_description
1 polymer ?
#
loop_
_entity_poly.entity_id
_entity_poly.type
_entity_poly.pdbx_seq_one_letter_code
_entity_poly.pdbx_strand_id
1 'polypeptide(L)'
;MHIVPAKRSVPDDSKTSGDILGPFLELLDENRKNETLLIQKQSATNITDVPSNSRSEMMNLPYSSMSSEEHLKYLQIEAVIYRNPELVSKEQRNFYQNMSERVINEQKNFERWQFERSKLFVGHLNPLIENKVMNHLKYGRQSNINVYSRIELTIGLNPASHGEPELKFKQKLSSIEKPFEFSIPPTVVNQIPFQLEKELWLNDIPSANTLSADFAIKDYWQKMRIPVVSQDPLIPEMLSNHKVDIVISSGGLTALVGLAESTDVDLEIPIKIVEFTKENSTLKTIYIDKPFVKKKMTPREINQVYYNTAFKSMALKMNKDGELQHSSHNLEYSLWNIDDISILIRCKSDGYYRDSDQKIRTVGIKSKLDYQLDYNYESISFIEQSRWWIYSMIRNKADLMLGRIDVPMNTLNMVERVSAENILPDENRVKSLVKKLHYIFKQLQRQLFQGSYILRHEKGEAYAVVYKSVETAENYSLTSSKLTEIDRETISFVPLVWKGLQAQIRNTFPFRTEQTRGPPQKKSKKKFNVPSEKSKSRSKSKSKSKSKKSNECDDLQYIADHIIKPKIYDLDNMEESSGSSAPDFATLLNNFKK
;
A
#
# COMPACT_ATOMS: atom_id res chain seq x y z
N MET A 1 -56.49 70.60 -1.74
CA MET A 1 -55.81 71.86 -2.12
C MET A 1 -54.80 72.19 -1.04
N HIS A 2 -53.62 72.65 -1.43
CA HIS A 2 -52.72 73.49 -0.62
C HIS A 2 -51.98 72.82 0.55
N ILE A 3 -50.66 72.63 0.42
CA ILE A 3 -49.54 73.59 0.57
C ILE A 3 -49.05 73.62 2.03
N VAL A 4 -47.82 73.11 2.21
CA VAL A 4 -46.62 73.68 2.89
C VAL A 4 -46.87 74.36 4.25
N PRO A 5 -46.14 73.98 5.32
CA PRO A 5 -44.82 74.58 5.56
C PRO A 5 -43.75 73.70 6.21
N ALA A 6 -42.58 74.33 6.38
CA ALA A 6 -41.25 73.77 6.55
C ALA A 6 -40.68 73.95 7.98
N LYS A 7 -39.70 73.07 8.27
CA LYS A 7 -38.43 73.28 9.02
C LYS A 7 -38.38 73.33 10.58
N ARG A 8 -37.36 72.58 11.07
CA ARG A 8 -36.58 72.58 12.35
C ARG A 8 -37.14 71.69 13.50
N SER A 9 -36.37 70.87 14.25
CA SER A 9 -34.91 70.59 14.35
C SER A 9 -34.53 69.47 15.38
N VAL A 10 -33.38 68.78 15.15
CA VAL A 10 -32.39 68.09 16.07
C VAL A 10 -32.70 66.67 16.65
N PRO A 11 -31.72 65.74 16.86
CA PRO A 11 -30.33 65.58 16.34
C PRO A 11 -30.10 64.28 15.53
N ASP A 12 -29.02 64.23 14.75
CA ASP A 12 -28.54 63.04 14.05
C ASP A 12 -27.11 62.73 14.54
N ASP A 13 -26.96 61.65 15.30
CA ASP A 13 -25.69 61.08 15.75
C ASP A 13 -25.32 59.92 14.83
N SER A 14 -24.48 60.16 13.82
CA SER A 14 -23.77 59.07 13.12
C SER A 14 -22.42 59.52 12.53
N LYS A 15 -21.43 59.60 13.43
CA LYS A 15 -20.00 59.30 13.17
C LYS A 15 -19.65 58.29 14.27
N THR A 16 -19.23 57.05 14.04
CA THR A 16 -18.11 56.54 13.23
C THR A 16 -18.17 55.00 13.25
N SER A 17 -17.87 54.32 12.15
CA SER A 17 -16.95 53.16 12.18
C SER A 17 -16.48 52.86 10.76
N GLY A 18 -15.15 52.85 10.60
CA GLY A 18 -14.46 52.66 9.34
C GLY A 18 -14.64 51.25 8.78
N ASP A 19 -14.63 51.18 7.46
CA ASP A 19 -14.78 49.99 6.65
C ASP A 19 -13.51 49.12 6.75
N ILE A 20 -13.49 48.21 7.74
CA ILE A 20 -12.35 47.32 8.04
C ILE A 20 -12.28 46.13 7.04
N LEU A 21 -13.27 45.96 6.18
CA LEU A 21 -13.39 44.79 5.30
C LEU A 21 -12.70 44.93 3.94
N GLY A 22 -12.54 46.15 3.42
CA GLY A 22 -11.89 46.40 2.12
C GLY A 22 -10.42 45.95 2.08
N PRO A 23 -9.57 46.38 3.03
CA PRO A 23 -8.14 46.02 3.03
C PRO A 23 -7.89 44.53 3.30
N PHE A 24 -8.79 43.87 4.02
CA PHE A 24 -8.66 42.44 4.35
C PHE A 24 -8.99 41.54 3.16
N LEU A 25 -9.95 41.95 2.32
CA LEU A 25 -10.29 41.23 1.09
C LEU A 25 -9.20 41.40 0.02
N GLU A 26 -8.58 42.58 -0.08
CA GLU A 26 -7.42 42.80 -0.96
C GLU A 26 -6.20 41.98 -0.51
N LEU A 27 -5.91 41.90 0.80
CA LEU A 27 -4.85 41.04 1.34
C LEU A 27 -5.10 39.54 1.12
N LEU A 28 -6.36 39.09 1.16
CA LEU A 28 -6.71 37.69 0.88
C LEU A 28 -6.59 37.34 -0.59
N ASP A 29 -6.88 38.29 -1.50
CA ASP A 29 -6.71 38.09 -2.94
C ASP A 29 -5.25 38.21 -3.39
N GLU A 30 -4.46 39.08 -2.76
CA GLU A 30 -3.01 39.11 -2.95
C GLU A 30 -2.34 37.85 -2.40
N ASN A 31 -2.76 37.35 -1.23
CA ASN A 31 -2.26 36.08 -0.68
C ASN A 31 -2.67 34.90 -1.56
N ARG A 32 -3.89 34.88 -2.13
CA ARG A 32 -4.30 33.85 -3.10
C ARG A 32 -3.49 33.92 -4.38
N LYS A 33 -3.24 35.12 -4.92
CA LYS A 33 -2.39 35.30 -6.12
C LYS A 33 -0.94 34.89 -5.84
N ASN A 34 -0.41 35.22 -4.66
CA ASN A 34 0.93 34.83 -4.22
C ASN A 34 1.04 33.32 -3.96
N GLU A 35 0.02 32.67 -3.40
CA GLU A 35 -0.07 31.21 -3.28
C GLU A 35 -0.16 30.54 -4.65
N THR A 36 -0.93 31.10 -5.59
CA THR A 36 -1.04 30.58 -6.95
C THR A 36 0.27 30.73 -7.73
N LEU A 37 1.00 31.83 -7.52
CA LEU A 37 2.34 32.07 -8.06
C LEU A 37 3.42 31.22 -7.37
N LEU A 38 3.29 30.92 -6.07
CA LEU A 38 4.15 29.97 -5.35
C LEU A 38 3.90 28.54 -5.82
N ILE A 39 2.64 28.16 -6.06
CA ILE A 39 2.25 26.84 -6.58
C ILE A 39 2.69 26.70 -8.04
N GLN A 40 2.60 27.75 -8.87
CA GLN A 40 3.15 27.77 -10.23
C GLN A 40 4.69 27.77 -10.25
N LYS A 41 5.36 28.44 -9.31
CA LYS A 41 6.82 28.34 -9.16
C LYS A 41 7.26 26.97 -8.62
N GLN A 42 6.54 26.37 -7.68
CA GLN A 42 6.81 25.04 -7.11
C GLN A 42 6.46 23.88 -8.05
N SER A 43 5.52 24.07 -8.98
CA SER A 43 5.27 23.12 -10.09
C SER A 43 6.26 23.29 -11.23
N ALA A 44 6.86 24.47 -11.41
CA ALA A 44 7.98 24.68 -12.32
C ALA A 44 9.34 24.20 -11.77
N THR A 45 9.53 24.13 -10.45
CA THR A 45 10.82 23.74 -9.83
C THR A 45 10.90 22.31 -9.30
N ASN A 46 9.92 21.43 -9.58
CA ASN A 46 9.96 20.03 -9.12
C ASN A 46 9.90 18.99 -10.26
N ILE A 47 10.15 19.39 -11.51
CA ILE A 47 10.15 18.47 -12.66
C ILE A 47 11.56 18.04 -13.11
N THR A 48 12.63 18.67 -12.61
CA THR A 48 14.00 18.27 -12.99
C THR A 48 14.99 18.55 -11.87
N ASP A 49 15.11 17.65 -10.90
CA ASP A 49 16.32 17.57 -10.08
C ASP A 49 16.66 16.10 -9.78
N VAL A 50 16.84 15.33 -10.85
CA VAL A 50 17.93 14.35 -10.86
C VAL A 50 19.14 15.12 -11.40
N PRO A 51 20.20 15.34 -10.60
CA PRO A 51 21.40 16.00 -11.08
C PRO A 51 21.85 15.35 -12.40
N SER A 52 22.06 16.13 -13.45
CA SER A 52 22.49 15.60 -14.75
C SER A 52 23.79 14.77 -14.66
N ASN A 53 24.62 15.03 -13.64
CA ASN A 53 25.81 14.25 -13.33
C ASN A 53 25.54 12.89 -12.67
N SER A 54 24.44 12.70 -11.91
CA SER A 54 24.14 11.38 -11.34
C SER A 54 23.62 10.41 -12.41
N ARG A 55 22.93 10.91 -13.44
CA ARG A 55 22.47 10.11 -14.58
C ARG A 55 23.61 9.39 -15.33
N SER A 56 24.82 9.97 -15.34
CA SER A 56 25.99 9.36 -15.99
C SER A 56 26.71 8.32 -15.12
N GLU A 57 26.60 8.39 -13.79
CA GLU A 57 27.09 7.35 -12.87
C GLU A 57 26.06 6.22 -12.67
N MET A 58 24.76 6.52 -12.81
CA MET A 58 23.61 5.60 -12.72
C MET A 58 23.53 4.55 -13.85
N MET A 59 24.34 4.69 -14.90
CA MET A 59 24.31 3.89 -16.14
C MET A 59 25.38 2.78 -16.20
N ASN A 60 26.27 2.66 -15.21
CA ASN A 60 27.26 1.58 -15.19
C ASN A 60 26.66 0.29 -14.64
N LEU A 61 25.85 -0.39 -15.47
CA LEU A 61 25.46 -1.77 -15.23
C LEU A 61 26.72 -2.63 -15.07
N PRO A 62 26.91 -3.32 -13.94
CA PRO A 62 28.05 -4.21 -13.79
C PRO A 62 27.96 -5.33 -14.81
N TYR A 63 29.11 -5.81 -15.27
CA TYR A 63 29.19 -6.96 -16.17
C TYR A 63 29.45 -8.23 -15.37
N SER A 64 29.01 -9.34 -15.94
CA SER A 64 29.31 -10.67 -15.41
C SER A 64 30.81 -10.87 -15.26
N SER A 65 31.17 -11.57 -14.19
CA SER A 65 32.51 -12.13 -14.03
C SER A 65 32.74 -13.35 -14.93
N MET A 66 31.65 -13.91 -15.47
CA MET A 66 31.65 -15.08 -16.34
C MET A 66 31.65 -14.66 -17.82
N SER A 67 32.32 -15.45 -18.64
CA SER A 67 32.32 -15.25 -20.09
C SER A 67 31.00 -15.74 -20.72
N SER A 68 30.69 -15.25 -21.93
CA SER A 68 29.53 -15.76 -22.69
C SER A 68 29.59 -17.28 -22.90
N GLU A 69 30.79 -17.83 -23.09
CA GLU A 69 31.00 -19.28 -23.26
C GLU A 69 30.75 -20.03 -21.95
N GLU A 70 31.17 -19.47 -20.81
CA GLU A 70 30.92 -20.05 -19.50
C GLU A 70 29.42 -20.09 -19.18
N HIS A 71 28.68 -19.00 -19.43
CA HIS A 71 27.23 -19.00 -19.25
C HIS A 71 26.53 -20.03 -20.14
N LEU A 72 26.88 -20.07 -21.43
CA LEU A 72 26.28 -21.01 -22.38
C LEU A 72 26.57 -22.46 -21.97
N LYS A 73 27.83 -22.78 -21.63
CA LYS A 73 28.24 -24.13 -21.22
C LYS A 73 27.54 -24.55 -19.93
N TYR A 74 27.39 -23.65 -18.96
CA TYR A 74 26.64 -23.91 -17.73
C TYR A 74 25.18 -24.28 -18.02
N LEU A 75 24.48 -23.45 -18.81
CA LEU A 75 23.07 -23.67 -19.19
C LEU A 75 22.87 -24.97 -19.99
N GLN A 76 23.81 -25.31 -20.89
CA GLN A 76 23.76 -26.58 -21.63
C GLN A 76 23.89 -27.78 -20.70
N ILE A 77 24.82 -27.76 -19.75
CA ILE A 77 24.99 -28.84 -18.79
C ILE A 77 23.79 -28.93 -17.84
N GLU A 78 23.28 -27.79 -17.35
CA GLU A 78 22.08 -27.71 -16.50
C GLU A 78 20.87 -28.37 -17.18
N ALA A 79 20.65 -28.06 -18.47
CA ALA A 79 19.57 -28.65 -19.25
C ALA A 79 19.71 -30.17 -19.43
N VAL A 80 20.94 -30.68 -19.61
CA VAL A 80 21.20 -32.13 -19.69
C VAL A 80 20.99 -32.79 -18.33
N ILE A 81 21.48 -32.20 -17.23
CA ILE A 81 21.27 -32.70 -15.87
C ILE A 81 19.77 -32.83 -15.58
N TYR A 82 18.98 -31.80 -15.92
CA TYR A 82 17.53 -31.80 -15.68
C TYR A 82 16.80 -32.89 -16.48
N ARG A 83 17.25 -33.18 -17.71
CA ARG A 83 16.61 -34.20 -18.58
C ARG A 83 17.07 -35.61 -18.29
N ASN A 84 18.38 -35.83 -18.13
CA ASN A 84 18.99 -37.12 -17.85
C ASN A 84 20.39 -36.96 -17.23
N PRO A 85 20.52 -37.09 -15.89
CA PRO A 85 21.80 -36.96 -15.18
C PRO A 85 22.90 -37.94 -15.60
N GLU A 86 22.55 -39.11 -16.14
CA GLU A 86 23.50 -40.17 -16.51
C GLU A 86 24.31 -39.84 -17.78
N LEU A 87 23.82 -38.91 -18.60
CA LEU A 87 24.50 -38.49 -19.84
C LEU A 87 25.62 -37.46 -19.61
N VAL A 88 25.80 -36.99 -18.37
CA VAL A 88 26.74 -35.92 -18.03
C VAL A 88 28.10 -36.51 -17.69
N SER A 89 29.14 -36.16 -18.44
CA SER A 89 30.49 -36.66 -18.22
C SER A 89 31.05 -36.21 -16.86
N LYS A 90 32.03 -36.94 -16.32
CA LYS A 90 32.70 -36.57 -15.06
C LYS A 90 33.31 -35.16 -15.12
N GLU A 91 33.87 -34.77 -16.26
CA GLU A 91 34.41 -33.43 -16.48
C GLU A 91 33.33 -32.35 -16.48
N GLN A 92 32.18 -32.61 -17.11
CA GLN A 92 31.03 -31.71 -17.10
C GLN A 92 30.45 -31.55 -15.71
N ARG A 93 30.35 -32.64 -14.92
CA ARG A 93 29.92 -32.59 -13.50
C ARG A 93 30.87 -31.73 -12.68
N ASN A 94 32.18 -31.92 -12.82
CA ASN A 94 33.18 -31.11 -12.11
C ASN A 94 33.10 -29.62 -12.51
N PHE A 95 32.96 -29.32 -13.81
CA PHE A 95 32.77 -27.95 -14.27
C PHE A 95 31.50 -27.33 -13.70
N TYR A 96 30.37 -28.03 -13.76
CA TYR A 96 29.08 -27.54 -13.25
C TYR A 96 29.14 -27.28 -11.75
N GLN A 97 29.73 -28.17 -10.96
CA GLN A 97 29.92 -27.98 -9.52
C GLN A 97 30.78 -26.75 -9.23
N ASN A 98 31.95 -26.63 -9.86
CA ASN A 98 32.84 -25.48 -9.67
C ASN A 98 32.20 -24.15 -10.10
N MET A 99 31.42 -24.16 -11.18
CA MET A 99 30.72 -22.98 -11.68
C MET A 99 29.51 -22.61 -10.83
N SER A 100 28.84 -23.58 -10.22
CA SER A 100 27.62 -23.32 -9.43
C SER A 100 27.88 -22.35 -8.28
N GLU A 101 29.03 -22.45 -7.61
CA GLU A 101 29.40 -21.48 -6.56
C GLU A 101 29.57 -20.06 -7.10
N ARG A 102 30.23 -19.92 -8.27
CA ARG A 102 30.38 -18.61 -8.95
C ARG A 102 29.03 -18.05 -9.37
N VAL A 103 28.14 -18.89 -9.91
CA VAL A 103 26.77 -18.50 -10.31
C VAL A 103 25.96 -18.03 -9.11
N ILE A 104 25.94 -18.79 -8.01
CA ILE A 104 25.23 -18.42 -6.78
C ILE A 104 25.76 -17.09 -6.23
N ASN A 105 27.08 -16.91 -6.19
CA ASN A 105 27.67 -15.65 -5.72
C ASN A 105 27.32 -14.47 -6.63
N GLU A 106 27.34 -14.66 -7.95
CA GLU A 106 26.98 -13.62 -8.90
C GLU A 106 25.49 -13.27 -8.84
N GLN A 107 24.61 -14.25 -8.66
CA GLN A 107 23.18 -14.02 -8.46
C GLN A 107 22.91 -13.20 -7.19
N LYS A 108 23.58 -13.53 -6.08
CA LYS A 108 23.50 -12.73 -4.84
C LYS A 108 24.00 -11.31 -5.05
N ASN A 109 25.09 -11.13 -5.80
CA ASN A 109 25.63 -9.80 -6.11
C ASN A 109 24.66 -9.01 -7.02
N PHE A 110 24.02 -9.66 -7.98
CA PHE A 110 23.01 -9.06 -8.85
C PHE A 110 21.77 -8.64 -8.08
N GLU A 111 21.27 -9.49 -7.18
CA GLU A 111 20.17 -9.17 -6.28
C GLU A 111 20.52 -8.00 -5.34
N ARG A 112 21.70 -8.03 -4.73
CA ARG A 112 22.19 -6.93 -3.89
C ARG A 112 22.31 -5.62 -4.67
N TRP A 113 22.80 -5.68 -5.90
CA TRP A 113 22.88 -4.50 -6.77
C TRP A 113 21.49 -3.94 -7.08
N GLN A 114 20.51 -4.79 -7.41
CA GLN A 114 19.12 -4.37 -7.60
C GLN A 114 18.53 -3.75 -6.32
N PHE A 115 18.81 -4.34 -5.16
CA PHE A 115 18.36 -3.82 -3.87
C PHE A 115 18.94 -2.42 -3.59
N GLU A 116 20.26 -2.25 -3.74
CA GLU A 116 20.91 -0.93 -3.55
C GLU A 116 20.38 0.12 -4.53
N ARG A 117 20.17 -0.27 -5.80
CA ARG A 117 19.53 0.62 -6.79
C ARG A 117 18.12 1.01 -6.39
N SER A 118 17.32 0.08 -5.86
CA SER A 118 15.95 0.37 -5.43
C SER A 118 15.88 1.44 -4.32
N LYS A 119 16.96 1.59 -3.54
CA LYS A 119 17.06 2.63 -2.50
C LYS A 119 17.03 4.05 -3.06
N LEU A 120 17.45 4.25 -4.31
CA LEU A 120 17.40 5.56 -4.97
C LEU A 120 15.96 6.09 -5.12
N PHE A 121 14.98 5.20 -5.06
CA PHE A 121 13.57 5.52 -5.21
C PHE A 121 12.79 5.37 -3.89
N VAL A 122 13.48 5.08 -2.79
CA VAL A 122 12.90 5.03 -1.45
C VAL A 122 12.47 6.43 -1.07
N GLY A 123 11.17 6.60 -0.84
CA GLY A 123 10.59 7.91 -0.50
C GLY A 123 10.09 8.71 -1.69
N HIS A 124 10.02 8.14 -2.90
CA HIS A 124 9.30 8.79 -4.01
C HIS A 124 7.79 8.83 -3.73
N LEU A 125 7.37 9.80 -2.93
CA LEU A 125 6.00 10.05 -2.53
C LEU A 125 5.77 11.56 -2.63
N ASN A 126 4.94 11.96 -3.58
CA ASN A 126 4.58 13.35 -3.74
C ASN A 126 3.79 13.81 -2.48
N PRO A 127 4.17 14.92 -1.82
CA PRO A 127 3.47 15.42 -0.63
C PRO A 127 1.96 15.63 -0.82
N LEU A 128 1.51 15.97 -2.04
CA LEU A 128 0.08 16.08 -2.35
C LEU A 128 -0.62 14.72 -2.35
N ILE A 129 0.03 13.69 -2.88
CA ILE A 129 -0.48 12.30 -2.84
C ILE A 129 -0.53 11.83 -1.39
N GLU A 130 0.52 12.09 -0.62
CA GLU A 130 0.61 11.77 0.80
C GLU A 130 -0.55 12.39 1.58
N ASN A 131 -0.68 13.72 1.55
CA ASN A 131 -1.73 14.44 2.26
C ASN A 131 -3.13 13.93 1.90
N LYS A 132 -3.40 13.70 0.60
CA LYS A 132 -4.68 13.20 0.12
C LYS A 132 -4.99 11.79 0.65
N VAL A 133 -4.04 10.85 0.52
CA VAL A 133 -4.25 9.47 0.97
C VAL A 133 -4.37 9.41 2.48
N MET A 134 -3.51 10.11 3.23
CA MET A 134 -3.55 10.10 4.69
C MET A 134 -4.85 10.70 5.23
N ASN A 135 -5.37 11.78 4.63
CA ASN A 135 -6.69 12.31 4.96
C ASN A 135 -7.80 11.30 4.70
N HIS A 136 -7.76 10.58 3.58
CA HIS A 136 -8.74 9.51 3.29
C HIS A 136 -8.65 8.35 4.30
N LEU A 137 -7.45 7.96 4.71
CA LEU A 137 -7.23 6.85 5.64
C LEU A 137 -7.59 7.19 7.09
N LYS A 138 -7.50 8.47 7.49
CA LYS A 138 -7.84 8.95 8.83
C LYS A 138 -9.24 8.50 9.28
N TYR A 139 -10.21 8.55 8.38
CA TYR A 139 -11.59 8.14 8.66
C TYR A 139 -11.80 6.62 8.65
N GLY A 140 -10.95 5.88 7.92
CA GLY A 140 -11.08 4.43 7.77
C GLY A 140 -10.75 3.63 9.03
N ARG A 141 -10.03 4.23 9.98
CA ARG A 141 -9.63 3.60 11.25
C ARG A 141 -10.42 4.09 12.47
N GLN A 142 -11.18 5.19 12.32
CA GLN A 142 -11.97 5.77 13.40
C GLN A 142 -13.26 4.99 13.74
N SER A 143 -13.67 4.03 12.91
CA SER A 143 -14.85 3.19 13.16
C SER A 143 -14.55 2.02 14.10
N ASN A 144 -14.99 2.15 15.36
CA ASN A 144 -15.19 1.10 16.38
C ASN A 144 -14.09 0.04 16.51
N ILE A 145 -12.95 0.42 17.07
CA ILE A 145 -12.03 -0.55 17.68
C ILE A 145 -12.58 -0.84 19.08
N ASN A 146 -13.34 -1.94 19.22
CA ASN A 146 -13.54 -2.53 20.54
C ASN A 146 -12.17 -2.81 21.17
N VAL A 147 -12.06 -2.79 22.49
CA VAL A 147 -10.81 -3.23 23.14
C VAL A 147 -10.70 -4.74 22.96
N TYR A 148 -9.71 -5.17 22.17
CA TYR A 148 -9.39 -6.57 21.92
C TYR A 148 -8.16 -6.96 22.73
N SER A 149 -8.35 -7.54 23.92
CA SER A 149 -7.26 -7.85 24.84
C SER A 149 -7.13 -9.33 25.18
N ARG A 150 -8.21 -10.12 25.05
CA ARG A 150 -8.21 -11.55 25.39
C ARG A 150 -7.89 -12.39 24.16
N ILE A 151 -6.79 -13.13 24.19
CA ILE A 151 -6.49 -14.15 23.17
C ILE A 151 -7.48 -15.30 23.31
N GLU A 152 -8.15 -15.66 22.22
CA GLU A 152 -9.08 -16.79 22.17
C GLU A 152 -8.52 -17.97 21.36
N LEU A 153 -7.73 -17.70 20.32
CA LEU A 153 -7.26 -18.71 19.39
C LEU A 153 -5.95 -18.28 18.71
N THR A 154 -5.02 -19.23 18.54
CA THR A 154 -3.82 -19.09 17.70
C THR A 154 -3.90 -20.07 16.52
N ILE A 155 -3.74 -19.58 15.30
CA ILE A 155 -3.88 -20.33 14.04
C ILE A 155 -2.52 -20.42 13.36
N GLY A 156 -1.94 -21.62 13.26
CA GLY A 156 -0.71 -21.83 12.46
C GLY A 156 -0.98 -21.73 10.96
N LEU A 157 -0.10 -21.08 10.19
CA LEU A 157 -0.34 -20.81 8.77
C LEU A 157 0.15 -21.91 7.80
N ASN A 158 0.76 -22.97 8.34
CA ASN A 158 1.24 -24.14 7.59
C ASN A 158 0.53 -25.41 8.07
N PRO A 159 -0.68 -25.72 7.56
CA PRO A 159 -1.44 -26.87 8.02
C PRO A 159 -0.88 -28.19 7.47
N ALA A 160 -0.84 -29.22 8.31
CA ALA A 160 -0.41 -30.58 7.96
C ALA A 160 -1.50 -31.43 7.28
N SER A 161 -2.65 -30.86 6.90
CA SER A 161 -3.82 -31.63 6.44
C SER A 161 -3.55 -32.43 5.15
N HIS A 162 -4.28 -33.52 4.92
CA HIS A 162 -4.13 -34.37 3.72
C HIS A 162 -5.19 -34.10 2.64
N GLY A 163 -6.24 -33.31 2.92
CA GLY A 163 -7.28 -32.99 1.94
C GLY A 163 -6.82 -31.98 0.88
N GLU A 164 -7.43 -32.07 -0.31
CA GLU A 164 -7.30 -31.11 -1.41
C GLU A 164 -8.63 -30.34 -1.58
N PRO A 165 -8.92 -29.37 -0.70
CA PRO A 165 -10.16 -28.62 -0.81
C PRO A 165 -10.21 -27.79 -2.08
N GLU A 166 -11.39 -27.68 -2.66
CA GLU A 166 -11.62 -26.93 -3.90
C GLU A 166 -12.62 -25.78 -3.69
N LEU A 167 -12.28 -24.60 -4.23
CA LEU A 167 -13.18 -23.45 -4.25
C LEU A 167 -14.14 -23.57 -5.43
N LYS A 168 -15.43 -23.76 -5.16
CA LYS A 168 -16.47 -23.98 -6.17
C LYS A 168 -17.53 -22.89 -6.12
N PHE A 169 -17.82 -22.27 -7.27
CA PHE A 169 -18.98 -21.40 -7.41
C PHE A 169 -20.25 -22.24 -7.37
N LYS A 170 -21.22 -21.82 -6.56
CA LYS A 170 -22.52 -22.50 -6.45
C LYS A 170 -23.60 -21.75 -7.21
N GLN A 171 -23.84 -20.50 -6.85
CA GLN A 171 -24.85 -19.66 -7.51
C GLN A 171 -24.66 -18.18 -7.19
N LYS A 172 -25.21 -17.31 -8.03
CA LYS A 172 -25.36 -15.88 -7.78
C LYS A 172 -26.69 -15.65 -7.06
N LEU A 173 -26.68 -14.95 -5.93
CA LEU A 173 -27.88 -14.72 -5.11
C LEU A 173 -28.54 -13.38 -5.42
N SER A 174 -27.75 -12.34 -5.59
CA SER A 174 -28.25 -10.99 -5.87
C SER A 174 -27.19 -10.16 -6.56
N SER A 175 -27.65 -9.20 -7.36
CA SER A 175 -26.81 -8.27 -8.08
C SER A 175 -27.53 -6.94 -8.14
N ILE A 176 -26.85 -5.89 -7.72
CA ILE A 176 -27.29 -4.53 -7.94
C ILE A 176 -26.40 -4.01 -9.07
N GLU A 177 -26.91 -4.04 -10.31
CA GLU A 177 -26.06 -3.82 -11.49
C GLU A 177 -26.18 -2.41 -12.03
N LYS A 178 -25.17 -1.59 -11.72
CA LYS A 178 -24.84 -0.36 -12.47
C LYS A 178 -23.32 -0.28 -12.69
N PRO A 179 -22.68 -1.28 -13.33
CA PRO A 179 -21.24 -1.26 -13.57
C PRO A 179 -20.88 -0.19 -14.60
N PHE A 180 -19.70 0.40 -14.45
CA PHE A 180 -19.17 1.38 -15.40
C PHE A 180 -18.59 0.69 -16.63
N GLU A 181 -18.73 1.29 -17.80
CA GLU A 181 -18.03 0.82 -18.99
C GLU A 181 -16.56 1.16 -18.87
N PHE A 182 -15.71 0.15 -19.01
CA PHE A 182 -14.28 0.30 -19.08
C PHE A 182 -13.88 0.72 -20.49
N SER A 183 -13.17 1.84 -20.57
CA SER A 183 -12.67 2.38 -21.81
C SER A 183 -11.41 3.17 -21.52
N ILE A 184 -10.30 2.71 -22.10
CA ILE A 184 -9.04 3.45 -22.08
C ILE A 184 -8.95 4.30 -23.35
N PRO A 185 -8.46 5.54 -23.28
CA PRO A 185 -8.13 6.31 -24.47
C PRO A 185 -7.20 5.51 -25.41
N PRO A 186 -7.49 5.43 -26.72
CA PRO A 186 -6.68 4.66 -27.69
C PRO A 186 -5.19 5.03 -27.68
N THR A 187 -4.87 6.26 -27.27
CA THR A 187 -3.50 6.80 -27.16
C THR A 187 -2.60 6.06 -26.16
N VAL A 188 -3.16 5.43 -25.12
CA VAL A 188 -2.40 4.64 -24.12
C VAL A 188 -1.90 3.31 -24.71
N VAL A 189 -2.52 2.84 -25.80
CA VAL A 189 -2.11 1.61 -26.51
C VAL A 189 -0.82 1.84 -27.34
N ASN A 190 -0.50 3.10 -27.66
CA ASN A 190 0.64 3.48 -28.52
C ASN A 190 1.90 3.93 -27.74
N GLN A 191 2.07 3.50 -26.48
CA GLN A 191 3.27 3.77 -25.66
C GLN A 191 3.57 5.25 -25.39
N ILE A 192 2.58 6.15 -25.50
CA ILE A 192 2.73 7.53 -25.02
C ILE A 192 2.30 7.55 -23.54
N PRO A 193 3.22 7.83 -22.58
CA PRO A 193 2.88 7.90 -21.16
C PRO A 193 1.76 8.90 -20.92
N PHE A 194 0.71 8.48 -20.22
CA PHE A 194 -0.40 9.36 -19.88
C PHE A 194 -0.21 9.91 -18.47
N GLN A 195 -0.10 11.23 -18.33
CA GLN A 195 0.04 11.88 -17.03
C GLN A 195 -1.24 11.69 -16.21
N LEU A 196 -1.11 11.14 -15.01
CA LEU A 196 -2.25 10.79 -14.15
C LEU A 196 -2.88 12.03 -13.46
N GLU A 197 -2.53 13.24 -13.90
CA GLU A 197 -3.12 14.50 -13.47
C GLU A 197 -4.52 14.70 -14.07
N LYS A 198 -5.47 13.98 -13.52
CA LYS A 198 -6.82 14.51 -13.39
C LYS A 198 -7.05 14.75 -11.90
N GLU A 199 -7.53 15.94 -11.56
CA GLU A 199 -7.76 16.39 -10.18
C GLU A 199 -8.55 15.32 -9.39
N LEU A 200 -7.86 14.55 -8.55
CA LEU A 200 -8.45 13.43 -7.85
C LEU A 200 -8.93 13.83 -6.45
N TRP A 201 -10.22 13.49 -6.22
CA TRP A 201 -11.05 13.47 -4.99
C TRP A 201 -11.76 14.78 -4.61
N LEU A 202 -13.08 14.82 -4.87
CA LEU A 202 -14.02 15.77 -4.27
C LEU A 202 -13.99 15.67 -2.74
N ASN A 203 -14.12 16.83 -2.10
CA ASN A 203 -14.20 17.02 -0.66
C ASN A 203 -15.19 16.04 0.01
N ASP A 204 -14.72 15.32 1.03
CA ASP A 204 -15.52 14.43 1.88
C ASP A 204 -16.37 15.21 2.90
N ILE A 205 -17.10 16.26 2.47
CA ILE A 205 -18.12 16.92 3.30
C ILE A 205 -19.28 17.40 2.41
N PRO A 206 -20.46 16.75 2.41
CA PRO A 206 -21.70 17.48 2.14
C PRO A 206 -22.03 18.24 3.43
N SER A 207 -21.45 19.43 3.59
CA SER A 207 -22.00 20.37 4.55
C SER A 207 -23.28 20.91 3.91
N ALA A 208 -24.40 20.82 4.59
CA ALA A 208 -25.74 21.06 4.04
C ALA A 208 -26.00 22.48 3.50
N ASN A 209 -25.02 23.38 3.44
CA ASN A 209 -25.22 24.81 3.21
C ASN A 209 -24.31 25.44 2.14
N THR A 210 -23.86 24.72 1.10
CA THR A 210 -23.16 25.38 -0.02
C THR A 210 -23.58 24.82 -1.37
N LEU A 211 -24.80 25.15 -1.76
CA LEU A 211 -25.25 25.11 -3.15
C LEU A 211 -24.81 26.42 -3.83
N SER A 212 -23.54 26.49 -4.24
CA SER A 212 -23.13 27.40 -5.31
C SER A 212 -22.92 26.56 -6.57
N ALA A 213 -23.76 26.78 -7.58
CA ALA A 213 -23.91 25.95 -8.77
C ALA A 213 -22.74 26.00 -9.78
N ASP A 214 -21.62 26.64 -9.46
CA ASP A 214 -20.58 26.98 -10.45
C ASP A 214 -19.23 26.24 -10.32
N PHE A 215 -19.15 25.20 -9.49
CA PHE A 215 -18.09 24.20 -9.62
C PHE A 215 -18.71 22.92 -10.17
N ALA A 216 -18.71 22.80 -11.50
CA ALA A 216 -19.00 21.57 -12.19
C ALA A 216 -18.27 20.41 -11.49
N ILE A 217 -19.04 19.54 -10.85
CA ILE A 217 -18.62 18.27 -10.28
C ILE A 217 -18.07 17.46 -11.46
N LYS A 218 -16.78 17.62 -11.76
CA LYS A 218 -16.11 16.89 -12.83
C LYS A 218 -16.31 15.39 -12.59
N ASP A 219 -16.69 14.69 -13.66
CA ASP A 219 -16.96 13.25 -13.75
C ASP A 219 -15.79 12.40 -13.19
N TYR A 220 -15.78 12.14 -11.88
CA TYR A 220 -14.75 11.34 -11.23
C TYR A 220 -15.34 10.13 -10.52
N TRP A 221 -14.61 9.01 -10.56
CA TRP A 221 -14.98 7.81 -9.81
C TRP A 221 -14.91 8.08 -8.30
N GLN A 222 -16.06 8.17 -7.65
CA GLN A 222 -16.15 8.28 -6.20
C GLN A 222 -16.27 6.89 -5.58
N LYS A 223 -15.32 6.54 -4.70
CA LYS A 223 -15.40 5.29 -3.94
C LYS A 223 -16.46 5.39 -2.85
N MET A 224 -17.70 5.05 -3.20
CA MET A 224 -18.79 4.98 -2.22
C MET A 224 -18.42 4.10 -1.01
N ARG A 225 -18.70 4.60 0.20
CA ARG A 225 -18.52 3.87 1.46
C ARG A 225 -19.67 2.87 1.60
N ILE A 226 -19.38 1.60 1.35
CA ILE A 226 -20.32 0.49 1.55
C ILE A 226 -20.20 0.04 3.00
N PRO A 227 -21.30 -0.25 3.73
CA PRO A 227 -21.21 -0.79 5.08
C PRO A 227 -20.38 -2.09 5.10
N VAL A 228 -19.75 -2.40 6.22
CA VAL A 228 -19.05 -3.69 6.40
C VAL A 228 -20.04 -4.85 6.27
N VAL A 229 -19.58 -6.08 5.98
CA VAL A 229 -20.53 -7.19 5.70
C VAL A 229 -21.36 -7.54 6.93
N SER A 230 -20.81 -7.39 8.13
CA SER A 230 -21.53 -7.58 9.39
C SER A 230 -22.65 -6.56 9.65
N GLN A 231 -22.71 -5.48 8.86
CA GLN A 231 -23.70 -4.40 8.93
C GLN A 231 -24.50 -4.26 7.63
N ASP A 232 -24.37 -5.21 6.70
CA ASP A 232 -25.07 -5.16 5.42
C ASP A 232 -26.54 -5.58 5.61
N PRO A 233 -27.52 -4.71 5.27
CA PRO A 233 -28.93 -4.98 5.48
C PRO A 233 -29.50 -6.08 4.58
N LEU A 234 -28.84 -6.43 3.46
CA LEU A 234 -29.33 -7.45 2.53
C LEU A 234 -28.93 -8.87 2.92
N ILE A 235 -27.90 -9.03 3.74
CA ILE A 235 -27.36 -10.34 4.09
C ILE A 235 -28.33 -11.17 4.96
N PRO A 236 -29.02 -10.61 5.99
CA PRO A 236 -29.95 -11.38 6.81
C PRO A 236 -31.02 -12.13 6.00
N GLU A 237 -31.57 -11.50 4.95
CA GLU A 237 -32.55 -12.13 4.04
C GLU A 237 -31.92 -13.28 3.23
N MET A 238 -30.66 -13.16 2.83
CA MET A 238 -29.97 -14.24 2.12
C MET A 238 -29.71 -15.45 3.02
N LEU A 239 -29.40 -15.20 4.30
CA LEU A 239 -29.15 -16.25 5.30
C LEU A 239 -30.41 -16.99 5.74
N SER A 240 -31.59 -16.36 5.68
CA SER A 240 -32.86 -17.04 6.00
C SER A 240 -33.20 -18.12 4.95
N ASN A 241 -32.82 -17.85 3.70
CA ASN A 241 -33.10 -18.67 2.53
C ASN A 241 -32.00 -19.69 2.20
N HIS A 242 -30.78 -19.49 2.69
CA HIS A 242 -29.63 -20.33 2.36
C HIS A 242 -28.80 -20.67 3.60
N LYS A 243 -28.38 -21.94 3.71
CA LYS A 243 -27.39 -22.34 4.70
C LYS A 243 -26.01 -21.78 4.33
N VAL A 244 -25.49 -20.87 5.15
CA VAL A 244 -24.20 -20.21 4.98
C VAL A 244 -23.43 -20.24 6.29
N ASP A 245 -22.21 -20.80 6.25
CA ASP A 245 -21.33 -20.88 7.41
C ASP A 245 -20.49 -19.59 7.56
N ILE A 246 -20.10 -18.98 6.44
CA ILE A 246 -19.23 -17.79 6.41
C ILE A 246 -19.78 -16.73 5.46
N VAL A 247 -19.86 -15.49 5.94
CA VAL A 247 -20.13 -14.29 5.14
C VAL A 247 -18.85 -13.47 5.07
N ILE A 248 -18.34 -13.19 3.88
CA ILE A 248 -17.06 -12.49 3.71
C ILE A 248 -17.10 -11.43 2.61
N SER A 249 -16.44 -10.30 2.86
CA SER A 249 -16.22 -9.29 1.82
C SER A 249 -15.11 -9.73 0.85
N SER A 250 -15.18 -9.34 -0.43
CA SER A 250 -14.09 -9.58 -1.38
C SER A 250 -12.73 -9.05 -0.89
N GLY A 251 -12.71 -7.95 -0.13
CA GLY A 251 -11.49 -7.42 0.49
C GLY A 251 -10.97 -8.29 1.64
N GLY A 252 -11.84 -8.80 2.50
CA GLY A 252 -11.50 -9.76 3.56
C GLY A 252 -10.92 -11.05 2.97
N LEU A 253 -11.57 -11.61 1.95
CA LEU A 253 -11.11 -12.82 1.28
C LEU A 253 -9.75 -12.61 0.60
N THR A 254 -9.56 -11.49 -0.11
CA THR A 254 -8.27 -11.14 -0.73
C THR A 254 -7.16 -11.01 0.32
N ALA A 255 -7.46 -10.50 1.50
CA ALA A 255 -6.49 -10.39 2.60
C ALA A 255 -6.10 -11.76 3.15
N LEU A 256 -7.07 -12.66 3.38
CA LEU A 256 -6.81 -14.02 3.84
C LEU A 256 -6.02 -14.86 2.82
N VAL A 257 -6.30 -14.72 1.52
CA VAL A 257 -5.49 -15.37 0.47
C VAL A 257 -4.06 -14.83 0.46
N GLY A 258 -3.88 -13.52 0.69
CA GLY A 258 -2.54 -12.94 0.85
C GLY A 258 -1.78 -13.54 2.03
N LEU A 259 -2.46 -13.75 3.16
CA LEU A 259 -1.90 -14.41 4.35
C LEU A 259 -1.58 -15.89 4.11
N ALA A 260 -2.41 -16.60 3.35
CA ALA A 260 -2.15 -17.97 2.94
C ALA A 260 -0.91 -18.09 2.03
N GLU A 261 -0.67 -17.09 1.19
CA GLU A 261 0.51 -17.05 0.32
C GLU A 261 1.80 -16.80 1.09
N SER A 262 1.81 -15.82 2.00
CA SER A 262 3.03 -15.34 2.63
C SER A 262 2.79 -14.86 4.06
N THR A 263 3.74 -15.13 4.95
CA THR A 263 3.82 -14.55 6.29
C THR A 263 4.35 -13.12 6.28
N ASP A 264 4.76 -12.58 5.12
CA ASP A 264 5.23 -11.21 4.98
C ASP A 264 4.07 -10.19 4.89
N VAL A 265 3.00 -10.41 5.67
CA VAL A 265 1.78 -9.63 5.63
C VAL A 265 1.45 -9.15 7.03
N ASP A 266 1.19 -7.86 7.19
CA ASP A 266 0.55 -7.31 8.39
C ASP A 266 -0.95 -7.08 8.09
N LEU A 267 -1.83 -7.60 8.94
CA LEU A 267 -3.27 -7.40 8.82
C LEU A 267 -4.00 -7.54 10.16
N GLU A 268 -5.12 -6.81 10.24
CA GLU A 268 -6.11 -6.92 11.31
C GLU A 268 -7.50 -7.00 10.65
N ILE A 269 -8.22 -8.10 10.85
CA ILE A 269 -9.54 -8.36 10.24
C ILE A 269 -10.59 -8.54 11.36
N PRO A 270 -11.64 -7.70 11.41
CA PRO A 270 -12.75 -7.90 12.32
C PRO A 270 -13.56 -9.15 11.94
N ILE A 271 -13.91 -9.92 12.97
CA ILE A 271 -14.74 -11.12 12.84
C ILE A 271 -15.90 -11.01 13.82
N LYS A 272 -17.12 -11.28 13.35
CA LYS A 272 -18.31 -11.32 14.21
C LYS A 272 -19.00 -12.67 14.03
N ILE A 273 -19.26 -13.36 15.13
CA ILE A 273 -19.96 -14.65 15.13
C ILE A 273 -21.36 -14.44 15.65
N VAL A 274 -22.33 -14.86 14.85
CA VAL A 274 -23.75 -14.79 15.17
C VAL A 274 -24.30 -16.20 15.15
N GLU A 275 -25.02 -16.55 16.20
CA GLU A 275 -25.77 -17.80 16.29
C GLU A 275 -27.26 -17.47 16.24
N PHE A 276 -28.02 -18.21 15.43
CA PHE A 276 -29.46 -18.07 15.32
C PHE A 276 -30.12 -19.44 15.38
N THR A 277 -31.21 -19.53 16.12
CA THR A 277 -31.97 -20.78 16.26
C THR A 277 -33.06 -20.82 15.20
N LYS A 278 -33.01 -21.82 14.31
CA LYS A 278 -34.06 -22.10 13.32
C LYS A 278 -34.50 -23.55 13.45
N GLU A 279 -35.79 -23.79 13.66
CA GLU A 279 -36.42 -25.12 13.61
C GLU A 279 -35.65 -26.20 14.42
N ASN A 280 -35.37 -25.89 15.71
CA ASN A 280 -34.59 -26.74 16.64
C ASN A 280 -33.10 -26.95 16.30
N SER A 281 -32.53 -26.23 15.34
CA SER A 281 -31.10 -26.22 15.04
C SER A 281 -30.47 -24.83 15.29
N THR A 282 -29.32 -24.80 15.97
CA THR A 282 -28.51 -23.59 16.11
C THR A 282 -27.58 -23.45 14.91
N LEU A 283 -27.84 -22.44 14.07
CA LEU A 283 -27.01 -22.11 12.93
C LEU A 283 -26.01 -21.04 13.35
N LYS A 284 -24.74 -21.34 13.13
CA LYS A 284 -23.63 -20.45 13.45
C LYS A 284 -23.04 -19.89 12.17
N THR A 285 -23.06 -18.56 12.04
CA THR A 285 -22.53 -17.87 10.88
C THR A 285 -21.41 -16.91 11.31
N ILE A 286 -20.30 -16.97 10.57
CA ILE A 286 -19.11 -16.14 10.80
C ILE A 286 -19.11 -15.01 9.78
N TYR A 287 -19.16 -13.77 10.24
CA TYR A 287 -18.95 -12.59 9.42
C TYR A 287 -17.49 -12.19 9.46
N ILE A 288 -16.86 -12.08 8.29
CA ILE A 288 -15.47 -11.65 8.11
C ILE A 288 -15.50 -10.33 7.33
N ASP A 289 -15.28 -9.24 8.07
CA ASP A 289 -15.30 -7.90 7.52
C ASP A 289 -14.05 -7.60 6.69
N LYS A 290 -14.00 -6.39 6.12
CA LYS A 290 -12.82 -5.91 5.42
C LYS A 290 -11.70 -5.64 6.45
N PRO A 291 -10.42 -5.96 6.14
CA PRO A 291 -9.32 -5.61 7.03
C PRO A 291 -9.28 -4.11 7.33
N PHE A 292 -8.84 -3.78 8.53
CA PHE A 292 -8.51 -2.42 8.91
C PHE A 292 -7.36 -1.87 8.05
N VAL A 293 -7.31 -0.54 7.98
CA VAL A 293 -6.15 0.15 7.43
C VAL A 293 -4.94 -0.17 8.31
N LYS A 294 -3.81 -0.49 7.70
CA LYS A 294 -2.57 -0.80 8.42
C LYS A 294 -2.16 0.33 9.35
N LYS A 295 -1.48 -0.04 10.44
CA LYS A 295 -0.94 0.94 11.40
C LYS A 295 0.24 1.69 10.84
N LYS A 296 1.09 0.98 10.10
CA LYS A 296 2.25 1.53 9.40
C LYS A 296 2.13 1.20 7.91
N MET A 297 2.33 2.19 7.06
CA MET A 297 2.30 2.02 5.60
C MET A 297 3.57 2.58 4.97
N THR A 298 4.17 1.83 4.05
CA THR A 298 5.35 2.32 3.32
C THR A 298 4.93 3.35 2.25
N PRO A 299 5.84 4.22 1.78
CA PRO A 299 5.57 5.12 0.65
C PRO A 299 4.98 4.41 -0.58
N ARG A 300 5.45 3.18 -0.84
CA ARG A 300 4.93 2.34 -1.93
C ARG A 300 3.47 1.96 -1.73
N GLU A 301 3.07 1.60 -0.52
CA GLU A 301 1.68 1.26 -0.22
C GLU A 301 0.74 2.47 -0.32
N ILE A 302 1.22 3.65 0.09
CA ILE A 302 0.48 4.92 -0.07
C ILE A 302 0.27 5.24 -1.54
N ASN A 303 1.33 5.18 -2.34
CA ASN A 303 1.26 5.31 -3.80
C ASN A 303 0.31 4.26 -4.40
N GLN A 304 0.34 3.01 -3.92
CA GLN A 304 -0.53 1.95 -4.42
C GLN A 304 -2.02 2.31 -4.22
N VAL A 305 -2.39 2.89 -3.08
CA VAL A 305 -3.77 3.34 -2.83
C VAL A 305 -4.19 4.43 -3.82
N TYR A 306 -3.33 5.44 -3.98
CA TYR A 306 -3.59 6.56 -4.89
C TYR A 306 -3.74 6.09 -6.34
N TYR A 307 -2.72 5.40 -6.86
CA TYR A 307 -2.63 5.04 -8.26
C TYR A 307 -3.66 3.99 -8.69
N ASN A 308 -4.07 3.07 -7.81
CA ASN A 308 -5.22 2.20 -8.11
C ASN A 308 -6.49 3.01 -8.33
N THR A 309 -6.68 4.09 -7.58
CA THR A 309 -7.86 4.94 -7.72
C THR A 309 -7.73 5.85 -8.94
N ALA A 310 -6.56 6.45 -9.16
CA ALA A 310 -6.27 7.27 -10.32
C ALA A 310 -6.54 6.50 -11.62
N PHE A 311 -5.99 5.29 -11.72
CA PHE A 311 -6.19 4.44 -12.89
C PHE A 311 -7.66 4.05 -13.11
N LYS A 312 -8.39 3.69 -12.04
CA LYS A 312 -9.84 3.42 -12.13
C LYS A 312 -10.63 4.62 -12.62
N SER A 313 -10.33 5.81 -12.08
CA SER A 313 -11.01 7.04 -12.45
C SER A 313 -10.74 7.43 -13.90
N MET A 314 -9.55 7.11 -14.41
CA MET A 314 -9.19 7.33 -15.81
C MET A 314 -9.86 6.32 -16.75
N ALA A 315 -9.96 5.05 -16.34
CA ALA A 315 -10.35 3.94 -17.21
C ALA A 315 -11.86 3.63 -17.20
N LEU A 316 -12.62 4.16 -16.25
CA LEU A 316 -14.07 3.95 -16.15
C LEU A 316 -14.83 5.18 -16.64
N LYS A 317 -15.73 5.00 -17.61
CA LYS A 317 -16.66 6.04 -18.07
C LYS A 317 -17.94 5.98 -17.24
N MET A 318 -18.36 7.13 -16.71
CA MET A 318 -19.71 7.27 -16.15
C MET A 318 -20.72 7.40 -17.30
N ASN A 319 -21.87 6.75 -17.17
CA ASN A 319 -22.94 6.88 -18.17
C ASN A 319 -23.42 8.34 -18.17
N LYS A 320 -23.54 8.93 -19.37
CA LYS A 320 -23.91 10.35 -19.58
C LYS A 320 -25.38 10.66 -19.30
N ASP A 321 -26.17 9.69 -18.87
CA ASP A 321 -27.57 9.89 -18.55
C ASP A 321 -27.64 10.67 -17.23
N GLY A 322 -27.84 11.98 -17.37
CA GLY A 322 -27.69 13.02 -16.35
C GLY A 322 -28.67 13.00 -15.18
N GLU A 323 -29.02 11.83 -14.65
CA GLU A 323 -29.56 11.75 -13.30
C GLU A 323 -28.41 11.54 -12.32
N LEU A 324 -28.24 12.48 -11.38
CA LEU A 324 -27.50 12.27 -10.13
C LEU A 324 -28.18 11.13 -9.33
N GLN A 325 -28.07 9.89 -9.80
CA GLN A 325 -28.51 8.74 -9.04
C GLN A 325 -27.40 8.38 -8.04
N HIS A 326 -27.50 8.96 -6.85
CA HIS A 326 -26.70 8.63 -5.66
C HIS A 326 -26.86 7.17 -5.17
N SER A 327 -27.33 6.22 -6.00
CA SER A 327 -27.77 4.88 -5.60
C SER A 327 -27.20 3.72 -6.44
N SER A 328 -25.98 3.82 -6.96
CA SER A 328 -25.33 2.74 -7.71
C SER A 328 -24.39 1.89 -6.84
N HIS A 329 -24.94 1.07 -5.96
CA HIS A 329 -24.18 -0.03 -5.35
C HIS A 329 -23.93 -1.08 -6.43
N ASN A 330 -22.76 -1.15 -7.07
CA ASN A 330 -22.45 -2.24 -8.00
C ASN A 330 -21.99 -3.50 -7.25
N LEU A 331 -22.88 -3.99 -6.38
CA LEU A 331 -22.63 -5.09 -5.47
C LEU A 331 -23.19 -6.40 -6.03
N GLU A 332 -22.39 -7.45 -5.92
CA GLU A 332 -22.74 -8.81 -6.28
C GLU A 332 -22.58 -9.72 -5.08
N TYR A 333 -23.58 -10.56 -4.84
CA TYR A 333 -23.61 -11.54 -3.77
C TYR A 333 -23.62 -12.93 -4.40
N SER A 334 -22.58 -13.71 -4.13
CA SER A 334 -22.42 -15.04 -4.71
C SER A 334 -22.14 -16.08 -3.62
N LEU A 335 -22.73 -17.25 -3.78
CA LEU A 335 -22.57 -18.39 -2.91
C LEU A 335 -21.51 -19.32 -3.49
N TRP A 336 -20.56 -19.70 -2.64
CA TRP A 336 -19.41 -20.54 -2.96
C TRP A 336 -19.27 -21.64 -1.91
N ASN A 337 -18.62 -22.73 -2.28
CA ASN A 337 -18.25 -23.78 -1.35
C ASN A 337 -16.73 -23.97 -1.35
N ILE A 338 -16.17 -24.23 -0.17
CA ILE A 338 -14.84 -24.85 -0.03
C ILE A 338 -15.07 -26.14 0.77
N ASP A 339 -15.10 -27.26 0.05
CA ASP A 339 -15.56 -28.56 0.54
C ASP A 339 -16.90 -28.47 1.28
N ASP A 340 -16.87 -28.63 2.60
CA ASP A 340 -18.01 -28.70 3.49
C ASP A 340 -18.38 -27.33 4.11
N ILE A 341 -17.71 -26.25 3.72
CA ILE A 341 -17.98 -24.89 4.19
C ILE A 341 -18.68 -24.08 3.08
N SER A 342 -19.87 -23.58 3.39
CA SER A 342 -20.67 -22.69 2.54
C SER A 342 -20.33 -21.21 2.82
N ILE A 343 -19.96 -20.47 1.78
CA ILE A 343 -19.41 -19.12 1.86
C ILE A 343 -20.23 -18.16 1.00
N LEU A 344 -20.81 -17.13 1.62
CA LEU A 344 -21.40 -15.98 0.94
C LEU A 344 -20.35 -14.90 0.73
N ILE A 345 -20.04 -14.59 -0.52
CA ILE A 345 -19.05 -13.58 -0.90
C ILE A 345 -19.76 -12.35 -1.44
N ARG A 346 -19.47 -11.19 -0.83
CA ARG A 346 -19.91 -9.87 -1.33
C ARG A 346 -18.79 -9.19 -2.12
N CYS A 347 -19.03 -8.99 -3.41
CA CYS A 347 -18.12 -8.37 -4.36
C CYS A 347 -18.60 -6.99 -4.80
N LYS A 348 -17.65 -6.10 -5.10
CA LYS A 348 -17.89 -4.89 -5.87
C LYS A 348 -17.26 -5.10 -7.25
N SER A 349 -18.04 -5.01 -8.32
CA SER A 349 -17.52 -5.04 -9.69
C SER A 349 -16.80 -3.73 -9.98
N ASP A 350 -15.71 -3.74 -10.75
CA ASP A 350 -15.08 -2.47 -11.14
C ASP A 350 -15.78 -1.88 -12.37
N GLY A 351 -16.02 -2.71 -13.38
CA GLY A 351 -16.75 -2.33 -14.58
C GLY A 351 -16.99 -3.51 -15.51
N TYR A 352 -17.36 -3.21 -16.76
CA TYR A 352 -17.44 -4.18 -17.85
C TYR A 352 -16.81 -3.62 -19.12
N TYR A 353 -16.47 -4.47 -20.08
CA TYR A 353 -16.14 -4.04 -21.44
C TYR A 353 -16.79 -4.99 -22.46
N ARG A 354 -16.91 -4.54 -23.70
CA ARG A 354 -17.35 -5.38 -24.82
C ARG A 354 -16.10 -5.93 -25.51
N ASP A 355 -15.99 -7.25 -25.56
CA ASP A 355 -14.91 -7.92 -26.27
C ASP A 355 -15.15 -7.85 -27.78
N SER A 356 -14.18 -8.34 -28.57
CA SER A 356 -14.28 -8.37 -30.04
C SER A 356 -15.53 -9.09 -30.58
N ASP A 357 -16.06 -10.06 -29.83
CA ASP A 357 -17.29 -10.79 -30.12
C ASP A 357 -18.57 -10.10 -29.62
N GLN A 358 -18.48 -8.83 -29.20
CA GLN A 358 -19.54 -8.03 -28.59
C GLN A 358 -20.09 -8.58 -27.27
N LYS A 359 -19.48 -9.63 -26.70
CA LYS A 359 -19.90 -10.13 -25.38
C LYS A 359 -19.42 -9.20 -24.29
N ILE A 360 -20.32 -8.94 -23.36
CA ILE A 360 -20.03 -8.18 -22.15
C ILE A 360 -19.22 -9.08 -21.21
N ARG A 361 -18.03 -8.62 -20.84
CA ARG A 361 -17.17 -9.28 -19.86
C ARG A 361 -16.93 -8.36 -18.68
N THR A 362 -16.95 -8.92 -17.48
CA THR A 362 -16.58 -8.20 -16.25
C THR A 362 -15.09 -7.90 -16.26
N VAL A 363 -14.72 -6.71 -15.80
CA VAL A 363 -13.32 -6.32 -15.66
C VAL A 363 -12.97 -5.99 -14.22
N GLY A 364 -11.78 -6.44 -13.83
CA GLY A 364 -11.05 -6.02 -12.65
C GLY A 364 -9.97 -5.02 -13.02
N ILE A 365 -9.83 -3.93 -12.26
CA ILE A 365 -8.85 -2.88 -12.56
C ILE A 365 -7.86 -2.75 -11.40
N LYS A 366 -6.57 -2.91 -11.71
CA LYS A 366 -5.46 -2.80 -10.76
C LYS A 366 -4.29 -2.04 -11.36
N SER A 367 -3.47 -1.44 -10.51
CA SER A 367 -2.19 -0.85 -10.90
C SER A 367 -1.01 -1.68 -10.41
N LYS A 368 0.03 -1.79 -11.24
CA LYS A 368 1.38 -2.20 -10.85
C LYS A 368 2.28 -0.98 -10.86
N LEU A 369 2.92 -0.70 -9.73
CA LEU A 369 3.86 0.41 -9.63
C LEU A 369 5.25 -0.05 -10.02
N ASP A 370 5.88 0.73 -10.88
CA ASP A 370 7.25 0.52 -11.30
C ASP A 370 8.05 1.80 -10.97
N TYR A 371 9.09 1.66 -10.14
CA TYR A 371 9.96 2.78 -9.73
C TYR A 371 11.26 2.83 -10.54
N GLN A 372 11.57 1.76 -11.25
CA GLN A 372 12.86 1.52 -11.91
C GLN A 372 12.68 1.28 -13.42
N LEU A 373 11.67 1.91 -14.03
CA LEU A 373 11.36 1.75 -15.46
C LEU A 373 12.44 2.25 -16.40
N ASP A 374 13.34 3.10 -15.90
CA ASP A 374 14.56 3.49 -16.61
C ASP A 374 15.50 2.31 -16.88
N TYR A 375 15.30 1.18 -16.18
CA TYR A 375 16.00 -0.08 -16.43
C TYR A 375 15.07 -1.18 -16.99
N ASN A 376 14.02 -1.56 -16.25
CA ASN A 376 13.04 -2.55 -16.70
C ASN A 376 11.79 -2.51 -15.81
N TYR A 377 10.78 -3.31 -16.16
CA TYR A 377 9.60 -3.53 -15.34
C TYR A 377 9.93 -4.23 -14.01
N GLU A 378 9.23 -3.86 -12.95
CA GLU A 378 9.23 -4.61 -11.69
C GLU A 378 8.42 -5.89 -11.85
N SER A 379 8.91 -6.97 -11.22
CA SER A 379 8.26 -8.27 -11.21
C SER A 379 6.95 -8.25 -10.42
N ILE A 380 6.04 -9.13 -10.81
CA ILE A 380 4.81 -9.39 -10.05
C ILE A 380 5.16 -10.40 -8.97
N SER A 381 4.98 -10.02 -7.71
CA SER A 381 5.20 -10.90 -6.58
C SER A 381 4.12 -11.96 -6.49
N PHE A 382 4.46 -13.07 -5.83
CA PHE A 382 3.52 -14.15 -5.55
C PHE A 382 2.27 -13.69 -4.80
N ILE A 383 2.43 -12.83 -3.80
CA ILE A 383 1.29 -12.27 -3.06
C ILE A 383 0.39 -11.37 -3.92
N GLU A 384 0.94 -10.56 -4.82
CA GLU A 384 0.15 -9.77 -5.78
C GLU A 384 -0.66 -10.70 -6.68
N GLN A 385 0.00 -11.72 -7.24
CA GLN A 385 -0.61 -12.69 -8.13
C GLN A 385 -1.79 -13.42 -7.47
N SER A 386 -1.61 -13.94 -6.26
CA SER A 386 -2.64 -14.68 -5.53
C SER A 386 -3.83 -13.80 -5.13
N ARG A 387 -3.55 -12.54 -4.75
CA ARG A 387 -4.59 -11.54 -4.48
C ARG A 387 -5.38 -11.18 -5.73
N TRP A 388 -4.72 -11.01 -6.87
CA TRP A 388 -5.38 -10.71 -8.14
C TRP A 388 -6.17 -11.90 -8.69
N TRP A 389 -5.67 -13.11 -8.49
CA TRP A 389 -6.35 -14.34 -8.86
C TRP A 389 -7.68 -14.45 -8.13
N ILE A 390 -7.68 -14.43 -6.79
CA ILE A 390 -8.94 -14.57 -6.05
C ILE A 390 -9.88 -13.39 -6.32
N TYR A 391 -9.32 -12.17 -6.47
CA TYR A 391 -10.09 -10.98 -6.82
C TYR A 391 -10.83 -11.15 -8.16
N SER A 392 -10.23 -11.79 -9.15
CA SER A 392 -10.80 -12.00 -10.49
C SER A 392 -11.76 -13.18 -10.51
N MET A 393 -11.40 -14.29 -9.89
CA MET A 393 -12.20 -15.52 -9.83
C MET A 393 -13.59 -15.29 -9.22
N ILE A 394 -13.67 -14.57 -8.10
CA ILE A 394 -14.94 -14.32 -7.39
C ILE A 394 -15.85 -13.28 -8.06
N ARG A 395 -15.40 -12.66 -9.17
CA ARG A 395 -16.14 -11.67 -9.96
C ARG A 395 -16.53 -12.24 -11.32
N ASN A 396 -17.02 -13.48 -11.32
CA ASN A 396 -17.37 -14.21 -12.54
C ASN A 396 -16.18 -14.30 -13.52
N LYS A 397 -15.01 -14.72 -13.01
CA LYS A 397 -13.76 -14.82 -13.81
C LYS A 397 -13.46 -13.52 -14.58
N ALA A 398 -13.51 -12.39 -13.89
CA ALA A 398 -13.26 -11.09 -14.50
C ALA A 398 -11.85 -11.03 -15.11
N ASP A 399 -11.72 -10.43 -16.29
CA ASP A 399 -10.41 -10.15 -16.84
C ASP A 399 -9.75 -9.01 -16.04
N LEU A 400 -8.46 -9.14 -15.77
CA LEU A 400 -7.68 -8.13 -15.07
C LEU A 400 -7.04 -7.18 -16.08
N MET A 401 -7.41 -5.90 -16.00
CA MET A 401 -6.71 -4.80 -16.65
C MET A 401 -5.68 -4.24 -15.66
N LEU A 402 -4.42 -4.53 -15.93
CA LEU A 402 -3.29 -4.14 -15.10
C LEU A 402 -2.57 -2.93 -15.71
N GLY A 403 -2.76 -1.76 -15.11
CA GLY A 403 -2.04 -0.54 -15.50
C GLY A 403 -0.66 -0.48 -14.86
N ARG A 404 0.40 -0.45 -15.68
CA ARG A 404 1.79 -0.23 -15.24
C ARG A 404 2.09 1.25 -15.16
N ILE A 405 2.50 1.70 -13.97
CA ILE A 405 2.64 3.11 -13.64
C ILE A 405 4.09 3.42 -13.32
N ASP A 406 4.65 4.38 -14.04
CA ASP A 406 5.90 5.04 -13.70
C ASP A 406 5.64 5.99 -12.55
N VAL A 407 6.04 5.57 -11.34
CA VAL A 407 5.82 6.38 -10.15
C VAL A 407 6.67 7.66 -10.16
N PRO A 408 7.97 7.61 -10.51
CA PRO A 408 8.79 8.81 -10.72
C PRO A 408 8.17 9.84 -11.67
N MET A 409 7.65 9.39 -12.81
CA MET A 409 7.11 10.28 -13.83
C MET A 409 5.61 10.55 -13.69
N ASN A 410 4.93 9.97 -12.70
CA ASN A 410 3.48 10.06 -12.50
C ASN A 410 2.67 9.73 -13.78
N THR A 411 3.08 8.69 -14.49
CA THR A 411 2.48 8.34 -15.79
C THR A 411 2.03 6.89 -15.87
N LEU A 412 0.92 6.66 -16.57
CA LEU A 412 0.49 5.33 -17.00
C LEU A 412 1.23 4.95 -18.28
N ASN A 413 2.10 3.95 -18.21
CA ASN A 413 2.97 3.56 -19.31
C ASN A 413 2.38 2.46 -20.21
N MET A 414 1.65 1.52 -19.61
CA MET A 414 1.05 0.41 -20.35
C MET A 414 -0.16 -0.14 -19.59
N VAL A 415 -1.11 -0.73 -20.32
CA VAL A 415 -2.16 -1.55 -19.73
C VAL A 415 -2.08 -2.96 -20.31
N GLU A 416 -1.89 -3.94 -19.43
CA GLU A 416 -1.90 -5.36 -19.76
C GLU A 416 -3.29 -5.94 -19.48
N ARG A 417 -3.82 -6.76 -20.38
CA ARG A 417 -5.02 -7.58 -20.13
C ARG A 417 -4.58 -9.00 -19.78
N VAL A 418 -5.00 -9.49 -18.62
CA VAL A 418 -4.70 -10.85 -18.16
C VAL A 418 -6.02 -11.54 -17.82
N SER A 419 -6.32 -12.68 -18.45
CA SER A 419 -7.53 -13.45 -18.12
C SER A 419 -7.40 -14.12 -16.76
N ALA A 420 -8.52 -14.38 -16.08
CA ALA A 420 -8.53 -14.92 -14.72
C ALA A 420 -7.73 -16.22 -14.57
N GLU A 421 -7.77 -17.11 -15.57
CA GLU A 421 -7.03 -18.38 -15.60
C GLU A 421 -5.51 -18.18 -15.71
N ASN A 422 -5.08 -17.12 -16.38
CA ASN A 422 -3.67 -16.83 -16.63
C ASN A 422 -3.04 -15.98 -15.52
N ILE A 423 -3.83 -15.44 -14.58
CA ILE A 423 -3.29 -14.68 -13.45
C ILE A 423 -2.44 -15.59 -12.57
N LEU A 424 -2.93 -16.77 -12.20
CA LEU A 424 -2.20 -17.76 -11.40
C LEU A 424 -2.35 -19.15 -12.06
N PRO A 425 -1.48 -19.46 -13.04
CA PRO A 425 -1.61 -20.69 -13.82
C PRO A 425 -1.12 -21.95 -13.09
N ASP A 426 -0.38 -21.80 -11.98
CA ASP A 426 0.13 -22.92 -11.20
C ASP A 426 -0.99 -23.53 -10.33
N GLU A 427 -1.54 -24.65 -10.81
CA GLU A 427 -2.61 -25.39 -10.12
C GLU A 427 -2.20 -25.88 -8.73
N ASN A 428 -0.95 -26.30 -8.54
CA ASN A 428 -0.48 -26.77 -7.23
C ASN A 428 -0.47 -25.64 -6.21
N ARG A 429 -0.10 -24.44 -6.66
CA ARG A 429 -0.11 -23.24 -5.84
C ARG A 429 -1.54 -22.80 -5.50
N VAL A 430 -2.47 -22.88 -6.46
CA VAL A 430 -3.91 -22.68 -6.20
C VAL A 430 -4.42 -23.66 -5.15
N LYS A 431 -4.15 -24.96 -5.30
CA LYS A 431 -4.53 -25.99 -4.31
C LYS A 431 -3.96 -25.69 -2.92
N SER A 432 -2.68 -25.30 -2.85
CA SER A 432 -2.04 -24.92 -1.59
C SER A 432 -2.72 -23.73 -0.91
N LEU A 433 -3.07 -22.70 -1.69
CA LEU A 433 -3.78 -21.52 -1.19
C LEU A 433 -5.17 -21.86 -0.65
N VAL A 434 -5.97 -22.61 -1.42
CA VAL A 434 -7.32 -23.01 -1.01
C VAL A 434 -7.26 -23.89 0.23
N LYS A 435 -6.26 -24.78 0.33
CA LYS A 435 -6.01 -25.61 1.51
C LYS A 435 -5.73 -24.81 2.77
N LYS A 436 -4.84 -23.82 2.69
CA LYS A 436 -4.55 -22.93 3.82
C LYS A 436 -5.76 -22.07 4.20
N LEU A 437 -6.50 -21.58 3.21
CA LEU A 437 -7.74 -20.81 3.44
C LEU A 437 -8.82 -21.66 4.13
N HIS A 438 -9.06 -22.89 3.65
CA HIS A 438 -9.98 -23.84 4.26
C HIS A 438 -9.60 -24.14 5.71
N TYR A 439 -8.31 -24.34 5.98
CA TYR A 439 -7.81 -24.55 7.33
C TYR A 439 -8.13 -23.36 8.26
N ILE A 440 -7.86 -22.12 7.82
CA ILE A 440 -8.20 -20.92 8.60
C ILE A 440 -9.71 -20.90 8.91
N PHE A 441 -10.56 -21.12 7.91
CA PHE A 441 -12.01 -21.18 8.10
C PHE A 441 -12.45 -22.28 9.07
N LYS A 442 -11.85 -23.46 9.01
CA LYS A 442 -12.12 -24.54 9.97
C LYS A 442 -11.74 -24.18 11.40
N GLN A 443 -10.61 -23.52 11.60
CA GLN A 443 -10.21 -23.08 12.94
C GLN A 443 -11.20 -22.07 13.52
N LEU A 444 -11.60 -21.07 12.72
CA LEU A 444 -12.59 -20.08 13.11
C LEU A 444 -13.96 -20.73 13.42
N GLN A 445 -14.40 -21.69 12.60
CA GLN A 445 -15.68 -22.37 12.76
C GLN A 445 -15.73 -23.25 14.01
N ARG A 446 -14.63 -23.94 14.37
CA ARG A 446 -14.62 -24.91 15.47
C ARG A 446 -14.40 -24.29 16.85
N GLN A 447 -13.57 -23.26 16.94
CA GLN A 447 -13.03 -22.82 18.24
C GLN A 447 -13.68 -21.56 18.81
N LEU A 448 -14.31 -20.73 17.98
CA LEU A 448 -14.86 -19.45 18.43
C LEU A 448 -16.35 -19.57 18.75
N PHE A 449 -16.88 -18.85 19.72
CA PHE A 449 -18.32 -18.82 20.05
C PHE A 449 -18.96 -17.51 19.61
N GLN A 450 -20.27 -17.33 19.80
CA GLN A 450 -20.93 -16.04 19.58
C GLN A 450 -20.16 -14.88 20.25
N GLY A 451 -19.91 -13.81 19.48
CA GLY A 451 -19.15 -12.65 19.96
C GLY A 451 -18.47 -11.87 18.84
N SER A 452 -17.74 -10.81 19.22
CA SER A 452 -16.91 -10.03 18.31
C SER A 452 -15.44 -10.29 18.57
N TYR A 453 -14.66 -10.39 17.50
CA TYR A 453 -13.28 -10.82 17.50
C TYR A 453 -12.46 -10.00 16.49
N ILE A 454 -11.14 -10.09 16.59
CA ILE A 454 -10.21 -9.57 15.60
C ILE A 454 -9.15 -10.64 15.32
N LEU A 455 -8.97 -10.98 14.05
CA LEU A 455 -7.87 -11.80 13.57
C LEU A 455 -6.70 -10.86 13.25
N ARG A 456 -5.59 -11.00 13.97
CA ARG A 456 -4.37 -10.22 13.79
C ARG A 456 -3.23 -11.12 13.35
N HIS A 457 -2.41 -10.62 12.46
CA HIS A 457 -1.18 -11.26 12.05
C HIS A 457 -0.09 -10.21 11.89
N GLU A 458 1.08 -10.47 12.45
CA GLU A 458 2.24 -9.59 12.34
C GLU A 458 3.22 -10.11 11.28
N LYS A 459 3.85 -9.19 10.56
CA LYS A 459 4.77 -9.51 9.48
C LYS A 459 5.91 -10.43 9.98
N GLY A 460 6.07 -11.59 9.35
CA GLY A 460 7.10 -12.58 9.65
C GLY A 460 6.67 -13.71 10.59
N GLU A 461 5.54 -13.57 11.29
CA GLU A 461 5.04 -14.59 12.20
C GLU A 461 4.53 -15.84 11.45
N ALA A 462 4.70 -17.02 12.06
CA ALA A 462 4.22 -18.28 11.46
C ALA A 462 2.75 -18.59 11.81
N TYR A 463 2.11 -17.73 12.62
CA TYR A 463 0.77 -17.91 13.16
C TYR A 463 0.01 -16.58 13.20
N ALA A 464 -1.31 -16.67 13.08
CA ALA A 464 -2.22 -15.54 13.31
C ALA A 464 -2.95 -15.73 14.65
N VAL A 465 -3.25 -14.64 15.34
CA VAL A 465 -3.89 -14.66 16.67
C VAL A 465 -5.26 -14.01 16.59
N VAL A 466 -6.26 -14.66 17.17
CA VAL A 466 -7.63 -14.15 17.29
C VAL A 466 -7.84 -13.66 18.71
N TYR A 467 -8.22 -12.39 18.83
CA TYR A 467 -8.57 -11.76 20.11
C TYR A 467 -10.07 -11.54 20.20
N LYS A 468 -10.66 -11.76 21.37
CA LYS A 468 -12.06 -11.47 21.68
C LYS A 468 -12.22 -10.03 22.17
N SER A 469 -13.28 -9.36 21.75
CA SER A 469 -13.62 -8.03 22.27
C SER A 469 -14.09 -8.12 23.71
N VAL A 470 -13.68 -7.17 24.54
CA VAL A 470 -14.21 -6.97 25.88
C VAL A 470 -15.19 -5.80 25.86
N GLU A 471 -16.43 -6.03 26.29
CA GLU A 471 -17.38 -4.95 26.59
C GLU A 471 -16.85 -4.21 27.82
N THR A 472 -16.20 -3.07 27.62
CA THR A 472 -15.89 -2.16 28.72
C THR A 472 -16.78 -0.94 28.56
N ALA A 473 -17.64 -0.72 29.54
CA ALA A 473 -18.19 0.60 29.80
C ALA A 473 -17.00 1.52 30.14
N GLU A 474 -17.03 2.73 29.58
CA GLU A 474 -16.17 3.87 29.94
C GLU A 474 -14.78 3.97 29.27
N ASN A 475 -14.67 4.97 28.38
CA ASN A 475 -13.57 5.94 28.28
C ASN A 475 -12.12 5.43 28.47
N TYR A 476 -11.64 4.54 27.61
CA TYR A 476 -10.21 4.51 27.29
C TYR A 476 -9.93 5.39 26.07
N SER A 477 -9.54 6.64 26.35
CA SER A 477 -8.87 7.52 25.39
C SER A 477 -7.45 7.03 25.13
N LEU A 478 -7.28 5.94 24.37
CA LEU A 478 -6.03 5.69 23.68
C LEU A 478 -5.98 6.56 22.41
N THR A 479 -5.67 7.83 22.63
CA THR A 479 -5.45 8.84 21.58
C THR A 479 -4.15 8.61 20.80
N SER A 480 -3.27 7.70 21.22
CA SER A 480 -1.96 7.51 20.56
C SER A 480 -1.94 6.49 19.41
N SER A 481 -2.92 5.56 19.29
CA SER A 481 -2.76 4.38 18.42
C SER A 481 -3.70 4.33 17.20
N LYS A 482 -4.46 5.40 16.92
CA LYS A 482 -5.58 5.39 15.96
C LYS A 482 -5.21 5.87 14.54
N LEU A 483 -4.06 6.51 14.36
CA LEU A 483 -3.65 7.04 13.07
C LEU A 483 -2.71 6.06 12.36
N THR A 484 -2.80 6.03 11.04
CA THR A 484 -1.80 5.36 10.21
C THR A 484 -0.55 6.23 10.18
N GLU A 485 0.59 5.60 10.38
CA GLU A 485 1.92 6.22 10.28
C GLU A 485 2.58 5.81 8.96
N ILE A 486 3.46 6.67 8.46
CA ILE A 486 4.24 6.39 7.24
C ILE A 486 5.58 5.79 7.66
N ASP A 487 5.81 4.54 7.27
CA ASP A 487 7.08 3.86 7.47
C ASP A 487 8.05 4.21 6.33
N ARG A 488 8.85 5.26 6.55
CA ARG A 488 9.87 5.72 5.60
C ARG A 488 11.17 4.91 5.68
N GLU A 489 11.33 4.08 6.72
CA GLU A 489 12.54 3.29 6.95
C GLU A 489 12.50 1.98 6.17
N THR A 490 11.32 1.36 6.05
CA THR A 490 11.16 0.09 5.34
C THR A 490 11.27 0.26 3.82
N ILE A 491 12.31 -0.36 3.26
CA ILE A 491 12.53 -0.45 1.81
C ILE A 491 11.62 -1.54 1.24
N SER A 492 10.60 -1.13 0.47
CA SER A 492 9.72 -2.07 -0.25
C SER A 492 10.37 -2.52 -1.56
N PHE A 493 11.41 -3.35 -1.44
CA PHE A 493 12.16 -3.91 -2.57
C PHE A 493 11.28 -4.84 -3.41
N VAL A 494 11.28 -4.61 -4.72
CA VAL A 494 10.67 -5.49 -5.72
C VAL A 494 11.70 -5.74 -6.80
N PRO A 495 12.08 -7.01 -7.08
CA PRO A 495 13.07 -7.31 -8.11
C PRO A 495 12.51 -7.01 -9.49
N LEU A 496 13.40 -6.72 -10.44
CA LEU A 496 13.05 -6.46 -11.82
C LEU A 496 12.69 -7.75 -12.56
N VAL A 497 11.87 -7.64 -13.60
CA VAL A 497 11.59 -8.73 -14.53
C VAL A 497 12.92 -9.14 -15.17
N TRP A 498 13.24 -10.42 -15.09
CA TRP A 498 14.42 -10.96 -15.75
C TRP A 498 14.26 -10.91 -17.27
N LYS A 499 15.11 -10.13 -17.94
CA LYS A 499 15.28 -10.10 -19.40
C LYS A 499 16.77 -10.26 -19.73
N GLY A 500 17.30 -11.46 -19.48
CA GLY A 500 18.67 -11.79 -19.83
C GLY A 500 18.84 -12.09 -21.32
N LEU A 501 20.08 -12.02 -21.80
CA LEU A 501 20.44 -12.52 -23.14
C LEU A 501 20.16 -14.03 -23.23
N GLN A 502 19.90 -14.56 -24.43
CA GLN A 502 19.55 -15.98 -24.63
C GLN A 502 20.57 -16.97 -24.05
N ALA A 503 21.84 -16.58 -23.98
CA ALA A 503 22.93 -17.37 -23.42
C ALA A 503 23.34 -16.91 -22.00
N GLN A 504 22.52 -16.12 -21.30
CA GLN A 504 22.83 -15.60 -19.97
C GLN A 504 22.12 -16.41 -18.89
N ILE A 505 22.88 -16.77 -17.86
CA ILE A 505 22.33 -17.47 -16.69
C ILE A 505 21.34 -16.54 -15.99
N ARG A 506 20.19 -17.09 -15.57
CA ARG A 506 19.12 -16.31 -14.93
C ARG A 506 19.63 -15.53 -13.71
N ASN A 507 19.19 -14.29 -13.56
CA ASN A 507 19.49 -13.40 -12.44
C ASN A 507 20.99 -13.13 -12.24
N THR A 508 21.78 -13.09 -13.31
CA THR A 508 23.20 -12.69 -13.27
C THR A 508 23.41 -11.37 -14.01
N PHE A 509 24.59 -10.77 -13.88
CA PHE A 509 24.93 -9.59 -14.69
C PHE A 509 25.11 -9.98 -16.16
N PRO A 510 24.91 -9.06 -17.12
CA PRO A 510 25.19 -9.36 -18.53
C PRO A 510 26.68 -9.57 -18.76
N PHE A 511 27.05 -10.55 -19.57
CA PHE A 511 28.43 -10.69 -20.04
C PHE A 511 28.75 -9.63 -21.10
N ARG A 512 30.03 -9.28 -21.25
CA ARG A 512 30.48 -8.30 -22.25
C ARG A 512 30.32 -8.87 -23.66
N THR A 513 29.52 -8.22 -24.50
CA THR A 513 29.45 -8.51 -25.94
C THR A 513 30.55 -7.73 -26.67
N GLU A 514 31.11 -8.28 -27.76
CA GLU A 514 32.21 -7.64 -28.49
C GLU A 514 31.88 -6.22 -29.00
N GLN A 515 30.60 -5.91 -29.18
CA GLN A 515 30.09 -4.58 -29.55
C GLN A 515 30.22 -3.50 -28.45
N THR A 516 30.55 -3.86 -27.21
CA THR A 516 30.75 -2.92 -26.08
C THR A 516 32.24 -2.67 -25.75
N ARG A 517 33.18 -3.13 -26.60
CA ARG A 517 34.58 -2.70 -26.52
C ARG A 517 34.69 -1.23 -26.96
N GLY A 518 34.38 -0.31 -26.06
CA GLY A 518 34.86 1.06 -26.16
C GLY A 518 36.40 1.08 -26.31
N PRO A 519 36.98 2.17 -26.84
CA PRO A 519 38.41 2.21 -27.13
C PRO A 519 39.22 1.86 -25.88
N PRO A 520 40.36 1.16 -26.02
CA PRO A 520 41.11 0.66 -24.88
C PRO A 520 41.49 1.83 -23.97
N GLN A 521 40.95 1.84 -22.75
CA GLN A 521 41.42 2.76 -21.72
C GLN A 521 42.91 2.46 -21.50
N LYS A 522 43.76 3.41 -21.91
CA LYS A 522 45.20 3.37 -21.64
C LYS A 522 45.39 3.17 -20.15
N LYS A 523 45.92 2.00 -19.75
CA LYS A 523 46.44 1.79 -18.39
C LYS A 523 47.53 2.83 -18.14
N SER A 524 47.23 3.88 -17.39
CA SER A 524 48.23 4.79 -16.87
C SER A 524 49.14 4.00 -15.93
N LYS A 525 50.35 3.68 -16.38
CA LYS A 525 51.41 3.14 -15.53
C LYS A 525 51.78 4.20 -14.48
N LYS A 526 51.15 4.18 -13.30
CA LYS A 526 51.73 4.82 -12.11
C LYS A 526 52.87 3.93 -11.63
N LYS A 527 54.10 4.39 -11.86
CA LYS A 527 55.32 3.79 -11.29
C LYS A 527 55.22 3.87 -9.76
N PHE A 528 55.15 2.73 -9.08
CA PHE A 528 55.47 2.65 -7.67
C PHE A 528 56.99 2.62 -7.53
N ASN A 529 57.57 3.68 -6.95
CA ASN A 529 58.95 3.63 -6.45
C ASN A 529 58.94 2.90 -5.11
N VAL A 530 59.58 1.74 -5.06
CA VAL A 530 59.91 1.03 -3.82
C VAL A 530 61.33 1.47 -3.42
N PRO A 531 61.56 2.08 -2.24
CA PRO A 531 62.89 2.24 -1.70
C PRO A 531 63.31 0.96 -0.97
N SER A 532 64.48 0.46 -1.33
CA SER A 532 65.18 -0.66 -0.71
C SER A 532 65.75 -0.30 0.67
N GLU A 533 65.42 -1.06 1.71
CA GLU A 533 66.12 -0.99 2.99
C GLU A 533 67.40 -1.85 2.96
N LYS A 534 68.54 -1.21 3.24
CA LYS A 534 69.76 -1.87 3.72
C LYS A 534 70.02 -1.50 5.18
N SER A 535 70.42 -2.54 5.90
CA SER A 535 70.63 -2.76 7.33
C SER A 535 71.56 -1.84 8.15
N LYS A 536 71.36 -1.93 9.48
CA LYS A 536 72.25 -1.68 10.66
C LYS A 536 72.10 -0.27 11.29
N SER A 537 72.05 -0.04 12.60
CA SER A 537 72.51 -0.80 13.79
C SER A 537 71.83 -0.32 15.11
N ARG A 538 71.83 -1.20 16.13
CA ARG A 538 71.41 -1.03 17.54
C ARG A 538 72.03 0.16 18.29
N SER A 539 71.28 0.74 19.25
CA SER A 539 71.77 1.05 20.61
C SER A 539 70.62 1.27 21.62
N LYS A 540 70.94 1.08 22.91
CA LYS A 540 70.06 0.78 24.05
C LYS A 540 69.62 2.02 24.85
N SER A 541 68.37 1.98 25.32
CA SER A 541 67.86 2.26 26.69
C SER A 541 67.98 3.64 27.39
N LYS A 542 66.81 4.04 27.94
CA LYS A 542 66.48 4.61 29.27
C LYS A 542 66.14 6.11 29.42
N SER A 543 64.86 6.29 29.80
CA SER A 543 64.26 7.21 30.79
C SER A 543 64.21 8.73 30.52
N LYS A 544 62.99 9.29 30.47
CA LYS A 544 62.36 10.02 31.59
C LYS A 544 61.01 10.60 31.18
N SER A 545 60.03 10.39 32.04
CA SER A 545 58.76 11.11 32.10
C SER A 545 58.96 12.54 32.59
N LYS A 546 58.36 13.52 31.91
CA LYS A 546 57.60 14.65 32.50
C LYS A 546 56.97 15.50 31.40
N SER A 547 55.83 16.08 31.78
CA SER A 547 54.73 16.66 31.01
C SER A 547 54.94 18.09 30.50
N LYS A 548 54.17 18.45 29.45
CA LYS A 548 53.39 19.71 29.26
C LYS A 548 52.73 19.66 27.85
N LYS A 549 51.41 19.52 27.68
CA LYS A 549 50.22 20.37 27.92
C LYS A 549 49.87 21.29 26.71
N SER A 550 48.76 20.98 26.03
CA SER A 550 47.84 21.91 25.33
C SER A 550 46.54 21.13 25.06
N ASN A 551 45.56 21.20 25.97
CA ASN A 551 44.37 22.08 25.94
C ASN A 551 43.27 21.57 25.00
N GLU A 552 42.44 20.70 25.57
CA GLU A 552 41.03 20.49 25.26
C GLU A 552 40.23 21.49 26.11
N CYS A 553 39.26 22.21 25.52
CA CYS A 553 37.86 22.30 26.00
C CYS A 553 37.01 23.26 25.14
N ASP A 554 35.69 23.02 25.20
CA ASP A 554 34.58 23.99 25.06
C ASP A 554 33.83 24.13 23.73
N ASP A 555 33.07 23.09 23.36
CA ASP A 555 31.80 23.29 22.60
C ASP A 555 30.64 22.37 23.06
N LEU A 556 30.85 21.47 24.03
CA LEU A 556 29.81 20.56 24.53
C LEU A 556 29.21 20.95 25.90
N GLN A 557 29.70 22.02 26.52
CA GLN A 557 29.20 22.48 27.83
C GLN A 557 27.99 23.44 27.71
N TYR A 558 27.73 24.04 26.54
CA TYR A 558 26.61 24.98 26.35
C TYR A 558 25.24 24.28 26.28
N ILE A 559 25.21 23.04 25.79
CA ILE A 559 23.95 22.28 25.59
C ILE A 559 23.48 21.61 26.88
N ALA A 560 24.40 21.34 27.83
CA ALA A 560 24.09 20.66 29.07
C ALA A 560 23.32 21.53 30.10
N ASP A 561 23.42 22.86 30.00
CA ASP A 561 22.87 23.75 31.03
C ASP A 561 21.45 24.30 30.74
N HIS A 562 20.83 23.96 29.60
CA HIS A 562 19.56 24.59 29.17
C HIS A 562 18.39 23.65 28.88
N ILE A 563 18.41 22.40 29.34
CA ILE A 563 17.23 21.52 29.26
C ILE A 563 16.60 21.37 30.66
N ILE A 564 15.49 22.07 30.84
CA ILE A 564 14.61 22.01 32.00
C ILE A 564 13.97 20.62 32.08
N LYS A 565 14.21 19.90 33.18
CA LYS A 565 13.60 18.60 33.49
C LYS A 565 12.14 18.77 33.96
N PRO A 566 11.19 17.90 33.56
CA PRO A 566 9.86 17.85 34.16
C PRO A 566 9.95 17.26 35.58
N LYS A 567 9.25 17.91 36.53
CA LYS A 567 9.13 17.48 37.92
C LYS A 567 8.30 16.19 38.00
N ILE A 568 8.87 15.18 38.65
CA ILE A 568 8.16 14.05 39.25
C ILE A 568 7.55 14.57 40.55
N TYR A 569 6.24 14.38 40.73
CA TYR A 569 5.57 14.55 42.02
C TYR A 569 5.24 13.17 42.58
N ASP A 570 5.76 12.90 43.78
CA ASP A 570 5.40 11.77 44.62
C ASP A 570 3.93 11.84 45.02
N LEU A 571 3.22 10.73 44.84
CA LEU A 571 1.86 10.50 45.32
C LEU A 571 1.93 9.38 46.36
N ASP A 572 2.20 9.75 47.61
CA ASP A 572 1.83 8.95 48.77
C ASP A 572 1.38 9.92 49.89
N ASN A 573 0.19 9.63 50.43
CA ASN A 573 -0.57 10.33 51.48
C ASN A 573 -1.47 11.48 51.03
N MET A 574 -2.78 11.20 50.96
CA MET A 574 -3.79 11.79 51.85
C MET A 574 -5.18 11.20 51.57
N GLU A 575 -5.88 10.88 52.65
CA GLU A 575 -7.18 10.26 52.75
C GLU A 575 -8.35 11.15 52.26
N GLU A 576 -9.47 10.45 52.01
CA GLU A 576 -10.88 10.84 52.03
C GLU A 576 -11.27 12.33 52.18
N SER A 577 -12.09 12.83 51.25
CA SER A 577 -13.37 13.48 51.63
C SER A 577 -14.31 13.65 50.43
N SER A 578 -15.59 13.52 50.76
CA SER A 578 -16.80 13.59 49.95
C SER A 578 -17.14 15.00 49.46
N GLY A 579 -17.91 15.13 48.37
CA GLY A 579 -18.64 16.37 48.09
C GLY A 579 -18.99 16.68 46.64
N SER A 580 -20.24 16.38 46.29
CA SER A 580 -21.09 17.00 45.26
C SER A 580 -20.74 18.44 44.80
N SER A 581 -20.68 18.64 43.48
CA SER A 581 -21.45 19.62 42.67
C SER A 581 -20.63 20.17 41.50
N ALA A 582 -21.16 20.02 40.28
CA ALA A 582 -20.58 20.52 39.04
C ALA A 582 -20.65 22.06 38.98
N PRO A 583 -19.63 22.76 38.44
CA PRO A 583 -19.77 24.16 38.07
C PRO A 583 -19.97 24.37 36.56
N ASP A 584 -20.71 25.43 36.32
CA ASP A 584 -21.39 25.93 35.12
C ASP A 584 -20.45 26.39 33.97
N PHE A 585 -20.89 26.11 32.74
CA PHE A 585 -20.18 26.26 31.47
C PHE A 585 -19.95 27.73 31.07
N ALA A 586 -20.56 28.68 31.77
CA ALA A 586 -20.46 30.11 31.50
C ALA A 586 -19.12 30.76 31.92
N THR A 587 -18.29 30.08 32.72
CA THR A 587 -17.03 30.66 33.24
C THR A 587 -15.80 30.40 32.35
N LEU A 588 -15.91 29.51 31.35
CA LEU A 588 -14.78 29.09 30.51
C LEU A 588 -14.53 29.96 29.26
N LEU A 589 -15.42 30.90 28.94
CA LEU A 589 -15.34 31.65 27.68
C LEU A 589 -14.57 33.00 27.74
N ASN A 590 -14.08 33.42 28.91
CA ASN A 590 -13.48 34.76 29.06
C ASN A 590 -11.95 34.86 28.96
N ASN A 591 -11.24 33.76 28.68
CA ASN A 591 -9.76 33.78 28.64
C ASN A 591 -9.12 33.61 27.25
N PHE A 592 -9.88 33.78 26.16
CA PHE A 592 -9.34 33.73 24.79
C PHE A 592 -9.39 35.08 24.05
N LYS A 593 -9.12 36.19 24.76
CA LYS A 593 -8.70 37.46 24.15
C LYS A 593 -7.61 38.12 24.97
N LYS A 594 -6.35 37.89 24.59
CA LYS A 594 -5.25 38.85 24.67
C LYS A 594 -4.15 38.45 23.70
#